data_AF-D8DVV0-F1
#
_entry.id   AF-D8DVV0-F1
#
_cell.length_a   1.000
_cell.length_b   1.000
_cell.length_c   1.000
_cell.angle_alpha   90.00
_cell.angle_beta   90.00
_cell.angle_gamma   90.00
#
_symmetry.space_group_name_H-M   'P 1'
#
loop_
_entity.id
_entity.type
_entity.pdbx_description
1 polymer ?
#
loop_
_entity_poly.entity_id
_entity_poly.type
_entity_poly.pdbx_seq_one_letter_code
_entity_poly.pdbx_strand_id
1 'polypeptide(L)'
;MNKTVTGNASYNKEYCQKAADAFGELLALVESGATQFGLLNFKEYSNNFYTMGQDGKVPGQSVDGTVTEAIFRGPDYGDFNGTNWGLSKQFFACNADMNDGGVLTLPTANYVNYYGMANGLPLDDPESGFDKTHPWKGRDPRFYNDIRFDGEKLIKGDISQESDAASKAAIAANPMNSIRYADLQTGGRWRNEEKGSRTGYLLYKFIDNSCNKVDQGYGWAQHFNIHLPWMRLSDVYLMYAEAVAEATGNPNASDKAPLTAIQAVNKVRERAGVADLAAKNTATLDKFMSELRRERAVELSWEGHRFNDLRRWLLLDKAPYNIKTSQEFERVKCDPEHPENNEVSGFKEKTILVRNFTEKHYWLPLKISDCSIYPEFKQNPGW
;
A
#
# COMPACT_ATOMS: atom_id res chain seq x y z
N MET A 1 23.90 0.04 -0.11
CA MET A 1 24.66 -0.16 -1.37
C MET A 1 25.18 1.18 -1.85
N ASN A 2 26.38 1.24 -2.44
CA ASN A 2 26.91 2.48 -3.02
C ASN A 2 27.58 2.21 -4.38
N LYS A 3 26.86 1.55 -5.29
CA LYS A 3 27.37 1.10 -6.59
C LYS A 3 28.03 2.23 -7.39
N THR A 4 27.45 3.43 -7.37
CA THR A 4 27.97 4.58 -8.12
C THR A 4 29.39 4.96 -7.72
N VAL A 5 29.71 4.92 -6.42
CA VAL A 5 31.02 5.35 -5.91
C VAL A 5 31.98 4.17 -5.79
N THR A 6 31.50 3.00 -5.39
CA THR A 6 32.36 1.84 -5.05
C THR A 6 32.41 0.76 -6.13
N GLY A 7 31.54 0.83 -7.14
CA GLY A 7 31.32 -0.25 -8.10
C GLY A 7 30.61 -1.48 -7.51
N ASN A 8 30.32 -1.50 -6.20
CA ASN A 8 29.76 -2.65 -5.50
C ASN A 8 28.26 -2.46 -5.21
N ALA A 9 27.45 -3.39 -5.73
CA ALA A 9 26.00 -3.45 -5.54
C ALA A 9 25.58 -4.23 -4.27
N SER A 10 26.52 -4.70 -3.47
CA SER A 10 26.25 -5.42 -2.22
C SER A 10 26.02 -4.45 -1.07
N TYR A 11 25.38 -4.95 -0.01
CA TYR A 11 25.27 -4.23 1.24
C TYR A 11 26.64 -4.03 1.88
N ASN A 12 26.80 -2.90 2.58
CA ASN A 12 27.93 -2.69 3.47
C ASN A 12 27.54 -3.29 4.83
N LYS A 13 28.16 -4.42 5.19
CA LYS A 13 27.81 -5.16 6.41
C LYS A 13 27.99 -4.34 7.69
N GLU A 14 29.00 -3.46 7.74
CA GLU A 14 29.23 -2.61 8.91
C GLU A 14 28.11 -1.59 9.11
N TYR A 15 27.63 -0.97 8.03
CA TYR A 15 26.49 -0.06 8.09
C TYR A 15 25.18 -0.80 8.36
N CYS A 16 25.01 -2.02 7.85
CA CYS A 16 23.90 -2.88 8.22
C CYS A 16 23.93 -3.19 9.71
N GLN A 17 25.09 -3.51 10.29
CA GLN A 17 25.20 -3.76 11.73
C GLN A 17 24.83 -2.51 12.54
N LYS A 18 25.35 -1.33 12.16
CA LYS A 18 25.01 -0.06 12.83
C LYS A 18 23.51 0.24 12.76
N ALA A 19 22.87 -0.02 11.62
CA ALA A 19 21.43 0.13 11.48
C ALA A 19 20.65 -0.89 12.33
N ALA A 20 21.09 -2.15 12.35
CA ALA A 20 20.50 -3.20 13.16
C ALA A 20 20.58 -2.87 14.66
N ASP A 21 21.71 -2.35 15.13
CA ASP A 21 21.91 -1.93 16.51
C ASP A 21 20.97 -0.75 16.86
N ALA A 22 20.90 0.28 16.00
CA ALA A 22 20.06 1.46 16.23
C ALA A 22 18.56 1.14 16.25
N PHE A 23 18.07 0.37 15.28
CA PHE A 23 16.67 -0.05 15.30
C PHE A 23 16.39 -1.07 16.41
N GLY A 24 17.35 -1.95 16.72
CA GLY A 24 17.24 -2.91 17.80
C GLY A 24 17.10 -2.26 19.17
N GLU A 25 17.83 -1.17 19.43
CA GLU A 25 17.68 -0.39 20.67
C GLU A 25 16.25 0.17 20.81
N LEU A 26 15.72 0.77 19.74
CA LEU A 26 14.33 1.27 19.75
C LEU A 26 13.32 0.15 19.97
N LEU A 27 13.47 -0.98 19.27
CA LEU A 27 12.56 -2.12 19.42
C LEU A 27 12.63 -2.74 20.83
N ALA A 28 13.81 -2.76 21.47
CA ALA A 28 13.95 -3.21 22.84
C ALA A 28 13.17 -2.30 23.82
N LEU A 29 13.23 -0.98 23.63
CA LEU A 29 12.46 -0.02 24.44
C LEU A 29 10.94 -0.15 24.21
N VAL A 30 10.53 -0.47 22.99
CA VAL A 30 9.12 -0.74 22.65
C VAL A 30 8.64 -2.02 23.32
N GLU A 31 9.34 -3.14 23.13
CA GLU A 31 8.93 -4.45 23.65
C GLU A 31 8.99 -4.50 25.19
N SER A 32 9.82 -3.67 25.83
CA SER A 32 9.84 -3.54 27.29
C SER A 32 8.74 -2.64 27.85
N GLY A 33 7.95 -1.96 27.00
CA GLY A 33 6.95 -0.98 27.40
C GLY A 33 7.54 0.32 27.95
N ALA A 34 8.81 0.64 27.63
CA ALA A 34 9.47 1.86 28.07
C ALA A 34 9.08 3.09 27.22
N THR A 35 8.29 2.90 26.17
CA THR A 35 7.79 3.97 25.29
C THR A 35 6.30 3.79 25.03
N GLN A 36 5.66 4.85 24.54
CA GLN A 36 4.27 4.82 24.05
C GLN A 36 4.15 4.16 22.66
N PHE A 37 5.25 3.79 22.02
CA PHE A 37 5.21 3.27 20.66
C PHE A 37 4.78 1.81 20.63
N GLY A 38 3.93 1.46 19.67
CA GLY A 38 3.46 0.09 19.45
C GLY A 38 2.74 -0.03 18.12
N LEU A 39 2.58 -1.26 17.62
CA LEU A 39 1.78 -1.50 16.42
C LEU A 39 0.31 -1.30 16.78
N LEU A 40 -0.43 -0.51 15.99
CA LEU A 40 -1.86 -0.38 16.21
C LEU A 40 -2.54 -1.74 15.99
N ASN A 41 -3.59 -2.02 16.78
CA ASN A 41 -4.48 -3.14 16.52
C ASN A 41 -4.99 -3.03 15.09
N PHE A 42 -5.07 -4.15 14.36
CA PHE A 42 -5.47 -4.11 12.95
C PHE A 42 -6.88 -3.55 12.72
N LYS A 43 -7.78 -3.66 13.72
CA LYS A 43 -9.10 -3.01 13.68
C LYS A 43 -9.02 -1.48 13.60
N GLU A 44 -7.91 -0.92 14.05
CA GLU A 44 -7.58 0.51 14.03
C GLU A 44 -6.47 0.80 13.01
N TYR A 45 -6.16 -0.10 12.08
CA TYR A 45 -5.03 0.06 11.15
C TYR A 45 -5.10 1.38 10.38
N SER A 46 -6.30 1.76 9.93
CA SER A 46 -6.56 3.01 9.21
C SER A 46 -6.27 4.27 10.05
N ASN A 47 -6.30 4.18 11.38
CA ASN A 47 -5.90 5.29 12.27
C ASN A 47 -4.43 5.66 12.11
N ASN A 48 -3.59 4.84 11.46
CA ASN A 48 -2.25 5.26 11.07
C ASN A 48 -2.24 6.42 10.07
N PHE A 49 -3.32 6.58 9.30
CA PHE A 49 -3.36 7.48 8.14
C PHE A 49 -4.49 8.50 8.22
N TYR A 50 -5.65 8.12 8.72
CA TYR A 50 -6.78 9.02 8.90
C TYR A 50 -7.61 8.67 10.14
N THR A 51 -8.28 9.67 10.71
CA THR A 51 -9.31 9.50 11.74
C THR A 51 -10.62 10.10 11.25
N MET A 52 -11.72 9.57 11.77
CA MET A 52 -13.08 10.03 11.45
C MET A 52 -13.95 9.81 12.69
N GLY A 53 -14.76 10.79 13.05
CA GLY A 53 -15.62 10.77 14.24
C GLY A 53 -14.84 10.77 15.56
N GLN A 54 -13.59 11.22 15.54
CA GLN A 54 -12.67 11.23 16.69
C GLN A 54 -12.25 12.67 17.05
N ASP A 55 -13.16 13.63 16.92
CA ASP A 55 -12.95 15.04 17.27
C ASP A 55 -11.67 15.65 16.67
N GLY A 56 -11.39 15.31 15.41
CA GLY A 56 -10.26 15.84 14.66
C GLY A 56 -8.91 15.33 15.13
N LYS A 57 -8.88 14.27 15.97
CA LYS A 57 -7.65 13.68 16.51
C LYS A 57 -6.64 13.35 15.41
N VAL A 58 -5.40 13.74 15.63
CA VAL A 58 -4.30 13.49 14.68
C VAL A 58 -4.09 11.97 14.50
N PRO A 59 -4.10 11.46 13.25
CA PRO A 59 -3.80 10.05 12.95
C PRO A 59 -2.39 9.64 13.38
N GLY A 60 -2.19 8.36 13.64
CA GLY A 60 -0.92 7.74 14.01
C GLY A 60 -0.93 7.05 15.39
N GLN A 61 -2.09 6.94 16.03
CA GLN A 61 -2.27 6.44 17.39
C GLN A 61 -3.61 5.73 17.55
N SER A 62 -3.74 4.91 18.60
CA SER A 62 -4.98 4.21 18.93
C SER A 62 -6.09 5.18 19.32
N VAL A 63 -7.35 4.73 19.24
CA VAL A 63 -8.53 5.56 19.57
C VAL A 63 -8.45 6.10 21.01
N ASP A 64 -8.02 5.27 21.96
CA ASP A 64 -7.82 5.66 23.37
C ASP A 64 -6.52 6.45 23.62
N GLY A 65 -5.63 6.53 22.63
CA GLY A 65 -4.35 7.23 22.71
C GLY A 65 -3.26 6.50 23.52
N THR A 66 -3.49 5.24 23.90
CA THR A 66 -2.51 4.47 24.69
C THR A 66 -1.35 3.93 23.86
N VAL A 67 -1.54 3.75 22.55
CA VAL A 67 -0.52 3.25 21.61
C VAL A 67 -0.31 4.26 20.50
N THR A 68 0.95 4.58 20.19
CA THR A 68 1.32 5.39 19.02
C THR A 68 2.14 4.54 18.05
N GLU A 69 1.76 4.47 16.77
CA GLU A 69 2.59 3.79 15.76
C GLU A 69 3.38 4.79 14.90
N ALA A 70 2.87 6.02 14.71
CA ALA A 70 3.56 7.07 13.98
C ALA A 70 4.75 7.62 14.79
N ILE A 71 5.96 7.40 14.30
CA ILE A 71 7.22 7.82 14.94
C ILE A 71 7.63 9.21 14.46
N PHE A 72 7.71 9.39 13.14
CA PHE A 72 7.97 10.69 12.53
C PHE A 72 6.82 11.06 11.62
N ARG A 73 6.37 12.31 11.75
CA ARG A 73 5.31 12.88 10.92
C ARG A 73 5.56 14.37 10.78
N GLY A 74 5.01 14.93 9.70
CA GLY A 74 4.89 16.35 9.55
C GLY A 74 4.14 16.98 10.74
N PRO A 75 4.44 18.24 11.06
CA PRO A 75 3.65 19.05 11.99
C PRO A 75 2.22 19.28 11.45
N ASP A 76 1.25 19.25 12.35
CA ASP A 76 -0.14 19.64 12.05
C ASP A 76 -0.29 21.15 12.31
N TYR A 77 -0.51 21.92 11.24
CA TYR A 77 -0.51 23.38 11.26
C TYR A 77 -1.91 24.00 11.13
N GLY A 78 -2.97 23.20 11.17
CA GLY A 78 -4.31 23.68 10.85
C GLY A 78 -5.41 22.98 11.61
N ASP A 79 -6.62 23.31 11.21
CA ASP A 79 -7.81 22.56 11.61
C ASP A 79 -7.82 21.18 10.93
N PHE A 80 -8.42 20.18 11.58
CA PHE A 80 -8.47 18.79 11.08
C PHE A 80 -9.01 18.74 9.65
N ASN A 81 -9.98 19.60 9.31
CA ASN A 81 -10.59 19.60 8.00
C ASN A 81 -9.67 20.21 6.91
N GLY A 82 -8.67 20.99 7.29
CA GLY A 82 -7.65 21.51 6.39
C GLY A 82 -6.90 20.40 5.65
N THR A 83 -6.71 19.25 6.31
CA THR A 83 -5.98 18.09 5.76
C THR A 83 -6.65 17.44 4.55
N ASN A 84 -7.97 17.65 4.38
CA ASN A 84 -8.72 17.14 3.24
C ASN A 84 -8.34 17.79 1.91
N TRP A 85 -7.92 19.05 1.95
CA TRP A 85 -7.73 19.84 0.74
C TRP A 85 -6.57 19.29 -0.11
N GLY A 86 -6.95 18.68 -1.23
CA GLY A 86 -6.03 18.17 -2.23
C GLY A 86 -5.51 16.75 -1.97
N LEU A 87 -5.52 16.22 -0.74
CA LEU A 87 -5.00 14.87 -0.44
C LEU A 87 -6.09 13.79 -0.44
N SER A 88 -7.10 13.90 0.43
CA SER A 88 -8.11 12.84 0.59
C SER A 88 -8.96 12.63 -0.67
N LYS A 89 -9.07 13.67 -1.50
CA LYS A 89 -9.70 13.63 -2.83
C LYS A 89 -8.84 12.96 -3.93
N GLN A 90 -7.72 12.31 -3.59
CA GLN A 90 -6.94 11.55 -4.59
C GLN A 90 -7.25 10.04 -4.59
N PHE A 91 -7.99 9.54 -3.60
CA PHE A 91 -8.03 8.10 -3.29
C PHE A 91 -9.42 7.48 -3.50
N PHE A 92 -10.10 7.76 -4.61
CA PHE A 92 -11.47 7.25 -4.84
C PHE A 92 -11.72 6.79 -6.29
N ALA A 93 -12.87 6.15 -6.53
CA ALA A 93 -13.33 5.79 -7.87
C ALA A 93 -13.67 7.03 -8.68
N CYS A 94 -12.95 7.27 -9.77
CA CYS A 94 -13.26 8.41 -10.60
C CYS A 94 -14.63 8.21 -11.26
N ASN A 95 -15.49 9.17 -10.98
CA ASN A 95 -16.56 9.69 -11.81
C ASN A 95 -16.99 11.02 -11.15
N ALA A 96 -17.43 12.01 -11.94
CA ALA A 96 -18.04 13.23 -11.41
C ALA A 96 -19.24 12.92 -10.49
N ASP A 97 -19.83 11.73 -10.67
CA ASP A 97 -20.90 11.16 -9.86
C ASP A 97 -20.47 10.91 -8.39
N MET A 98 -19.21 10.54 -8.12
CA MET A 98 -18.75 10.19 -6.76
C MET A 98 -18.05 11.35 -6.02
N ASN A 99 -17.32 12.20 -6.74
CA ASN A 99 -16.59 13.33 -6.14
C ASN A 99 -16.34 14.46 -7.15
N ASP A 100 -15.74 15.57 -6.71
CA ASP A 100 -15.58 16.81 -7.49
C ASP A 100 -14.53 16.76 -8.63
N GLY A 101 -14.05 15.56 -9.00
CA GLY A 101 -12.95 15.39 -9.95
C GLY A 101 -11.59 15.84 -9.38
N GLY A 102 -10.49 15.49 -10.06
CA GLY A 102 -9.14 15.86 -9.61
C GLY A 102 -8.04 14.89 -10.06
N VAL A 103 -6.85 15.05 -9.48
CA VAL A 103 -5.74 14.10 -9.63
C VAL A 103 -6.07 12.83 -8.84
N LEU A 104 -5.92 11.67 -9.47
CA LEU A 104 -6.31 10.39 -8.90
C LEU A 104 -5.09 9.49 -8.73
N THR A 105 -5.04 8.80 -7.60
CA THR A 105 -4.08 7.74 -7.33
C THR A 105 -4.79 6.40 -7.47
N LEU A 106 -4.51 5.71 -8.56
CA LEU A 106 -5.10 4.41 -8.88
C LEU A 106 -4.01 3.32 -8.79
N PRO A 107 -4.30 2.20 -8.11
CA PRO A 107 -3.31 1.14 -7.92
C PRO A 107 -3.11 0.36 -9.22
N THR A 108 -1.87 -0.06 -9.52
CA THR A 108 -1.61 -0.97 -10.66
C THR A 108 -1.86 -2.42 -10.24
N ALA A 109 -2.38 -3.24 -11.16
CA ALA A 109 -2.76 -4.62 -10.82
C ALA A 109 -1.57 -5.45 -10.31
N ASN A 110 -0.41 -5.34 -10.96
CA ASN A 110 0.80 -6.03 -10.49
C ASN A 110 1.28 -5.58 -9.10
N TYR A 111 0.90 -4.38 -8.64
CA TYR A 111 1.20 -3.98 -7.27
C TYR A 111 0.18 -4.59 -6.30
N VAL A 112 -1.10 -4.56 -6.65
CA VAL A 112 -2.17 -5.23 -5.89
C VAL A 112 -1.91 -6.72 -5.76
N ASN A 113 -1.27 -7.35 -6.74
CA ASN A 113 -0.92 -8.77 -6.70
C ASN A 113 0.22 -9.11 -5.73
N TYR A 114 0.89 -8.13 -5.11
CA TYR A 114 1.80 -8.39 -3.97
C TYR A 114 1.06 -8.77 -2.70
N TYR A 115 -0.19 -8.32 -2.55
CA TYR A 115 -1.09 -8.78 -1.50
C TYR A 115 -1.42 -10.24 -1.78
N GLY A 116 -0.78 -11.15 -1.04
CA GLY A 116 -0.92 -12.58 -1.24
C GLY A 116 -2.24 -13.12 -0.70
N MET A 117 -2.20 -14.37 -0.27
CA MET A 117 -3.28 -15.05 0.43
C MET A 117 -3.14 -14.88 1.96
N ALA A 118 -4.21 -15.10 2.72
CA ALA A 118 -4.21 -15.00 4.19
C ALA A 118 -3.23 -15.98 4.86
N ASN A 119 -2.95 -17.11 4.21
CA ASN A 119 -1.90 -18.06 4.62
C ASN A 119 -0.47 -17.53 4.39
N GLY A 120 -0.34 -16.26 3.97
CA GLY A 120 0.93 -15.58 3.87
C GLY A 120 1.70 -15.83 2.58
N LEU A 121 1.22 -16.69 1.68
CA LEU A 121 1.89 -17.05 0.44
C LEU A 121 1.55 -16.09 -0.72
N PRO A 122 2.49 -15.84 -1.65
CA PRO A 122 2.23 -15.14 -2.91
C PRO A 122 1.15 -15.82 -3.77
N LEU A 123 0.48 -15.08 -4.65
CA LEU A 123 -0.61 -15.60 -5.49
C LEU A 123 -0.15 -16.65 -6.52
N ASP A 124 1.11 -16.61 -6.92
CA ASP A 124 1.73 -17.54 -7.86
C ASP A 124 2.38 -18.75 -7.18
N ASP A 125 2.34 -18.81 -5.84
CA ASP A 125 2.77 -19.98 -5.10
C ASP A 125 1.72 -21.11 -5.25
N PRO A 126 2.11 -22.33 -5.64
CA PRO A 126 1.17 -23.43 -5.85
C PRO A 126 0.43 -23.87 -4.58
N GLU A 127 0.97 -23.57 -3.39
CA GLU A 127 0.36 -23.89 -2.10
C GLU A 127 -0.48 -22.72 -1.55
N SER A 128 -0.57 -21.60 -2.28
CA SER A 128 -1.32 -20.42 -1.84
C SER A 128 -2.83 -20.66 -1.76
N GLY A 129 -3.35 -21.55 -2.60
CA GLY A 129 -4.79 -21.74 -2.78
C GLY A 129 -5.46 -20.61 -3.57
N PHE A 130 -4.70 -19.77 -4.27
CA PHE A 130 -5.25 -18.70 -5.10
C PHE A 130 -6.06 -19.27 -6.28
N ASP A 131 -7.34 -18.88 -6.34
CA ASP A 131 -8.27 -19.29 -7.39
C ASP A 131 -8.61 -18.09 -8.29
N LYS A 132 -8.24 -18.17 -9.56
CA LYS A 132 -8.51 -17.12 -10.55
C LYS A 132 -9.99 -16.93 -10.85
N THR A 133 -10.85 -17.90 -10.54
CA THR A 133 -12.30 -17.78 -10.69
C THR A 133 -12.94 -17.05 -9.50
N HIS A 134 -12.26 -17.02 -8.35
CA HIS A 134 -12.66 -16.29 -7.14
C HIS A 134 -11.48 -15.46 -6.58
N PRO A 135 -10.95 -14.50 -7.35
CA PRO A 135 -9.63 -13.90 -7.12
C PRO A 135 -9.52 -13.01 -5.88
N TRP A 136 -10.65 -12.71 -5.25
CA TRP A 136 -10.72 -11.87 -4.05
C TRP A 136 -10.93 -12.68 -2.78
N LYS A 137 -11.12 -14.00 -2.87
CA LYS A 137 -11.38 -14.85 -1.72
C LYS A 137 -10.10 -15.19 -0.97
N GLY A 138 -10.11 -15.07 0.36
CA GLY A 138 -9.01 -15.53 1.22
C GLY A 138 -7.69 -14.78 1.03
N ARG A 139 -7.74 -13.51 0.62
CA ARG A 139 -6.57 -12.65 0.43
C ARG A 139 -5.98 -12.19 1.76
N ASP A 140 -4.77 -11.65 1.74
CA ASP A 140 -4.16 -10.91 2.86
C ASP A 140 -5.18 -9.90 3.44
N PRO A 141 -5.44 -9.84 4.76
CA PRO A 141 -6.42 -8.92 5.33
C PRO A 141 -6.20 -7.45 4.97
N ARG A 142 -4.95 -7.02 4.72
CA ARG A 142 -4.63 -5.66 4.25
C ARG A 142 -5.16 -5.38 2.85
N PHE A 143 -5.36 -6.41 2.01
CA PHE A 143 -6.01 -6.24 0.71
C PHE A 143 -7.40 -5.64 0.86
N TYR A 144 -8.21 -6.17 1.78
CA TYR A 144 -9.58 -5.69 2.02
C TYR A 144 -9.62 -4.34 2.73
N ASN A 145 -8.57 -3.98 3.48
CA ASN A 145 -8.45 -2.63 4.04
C ASN A 145 -8.08 -1.62 2.95
N ASP A 146 -7.01 -1.89 2.22
CA ASP A 146 -6.33 -0.92 1.36
C ASP A 146 -6.96 -0.78 -0.03
N ILE A 147 -7.53 -1.86 -0.57
CA ILE A 147 -7.97 -1.95 -1.96
C ILE A 147 -9.48 -2.09 -2.00
N ARG A 148 -10.11 -1.44 -2.99
CA ARG A 148 -11.45 -1.83 -3.44
C ARG A 148 -11.41 -2.56 -4.77
N PHE A 149 -12.27 -3.55 -4.90
CA PHE A 149 -12.37 -4.47 -6.02
C PHE A 149 -13.83 -4.63 -6.48
N ASP A 150 -14.02 -5.43 -7.51
CA ASP A 150 -15.28 -5.52 -8.23
C ASP A 150 -16.45 -6.00 -7.37
N GLY A 151 -17.57 -5.31 -7.50
CA GLY A 151 -18.83 -5.63 -6.82
C GLY A 151 -18.96 -5.06 -5.41
N GLU A 152 -17.92 -4.43 -4.85
CA GLU A 152 -18.01 -3.82 -3.53
C GLU A 152 -18.96 -2.62 -3.48
N LYS A 153 -19.70 -2.53 -2.38
CA LYS A 153 -20.60 -1.40 -2.07
C LYS A 153 -19.80 -0.21 -1.54
N LEU A 154 -19.72 0.87 -2.33
CA LEU A 154 -18.97 2.07 -1.95
C LEU A 154 -19.85 3.22 -1.44
N ILE A 155 -21.15 3.24 -1.76
CA ILE A 155 -22.09 4.27 -1.29
C ILE A 155 -23.12 3.66 -0.34
N LYS A 156 -23.37 4.30 0.79
CA LYS A 156 -24.32 3.83 1.81
C LYS A 156 -25.68 4.52 1.71
N GLY A 157 -25.70 5.84 1.57
CA GLY A 157 -26.88 6.69 1.52
C GLY A 157 -27.67 6.59 0.21
N ASP A 158 -28.78 7.31 0.15
CA ASP A 158 -29.70 7.30 -1.00
C ASP A 158 -29.17 8.13 -2.18
N ILE A 159 -29.29 7.60 -3.39
CA ILE A 159 -28.79 8.23 -4.63
C ILE A 159 -29.99 8.80 -5.39
N SER A 160 -30.14 10.13 -5.38
CA SER A 160 -31.32 10.80 -5.95
C SER A 160 -31.46 10.61 -7.45
N GLN A 161 -30.33 10.50 -8.18
CA GLN A 161 -30.29 10.25 -9.62
C GLN A 161 -30.81 8.86 -10.03
N GLU A 162 -30.97 7.95 -9.07
CA GLU A 162 -31.42 6.57 -9.29
C GLU A 162 -32.86 6.33 -8.83
N SER A 163 -33.60 7.41 -8.53
CA SER A 163 -34.92 7.34 -7.90
C SER A 163 -36.11 7.14 -8.86
N ASP A 164 -35.92 7.37 -10.17
CA ASP A 164 -36.96 7.18 -11.18
C ASP A 164 -37.26 5.69 -11.46
N ALA A 165 -38.44 5.42 -12.05
CA ALA A 165 -38.92 4.05 -12.24
C ALA A 165 -38.05 3.22 -13.21
N ALA A 166 -37.47 3.86 -14.24
CA ALA A 166 -36.64 3.16 -15.22
C ALA A 166 -35.29 2.79 -14.60
N SER A 167 -34.67 3.72 -13.87
CA SER A 167 -33.44 3.47 -13.11
C SER A 167 -33.63 2.36 -12.08
N LYS A 168 -34.73 2.38 -11.32
CA LYS A 168 -35.07 1.30 -10.36
C LYS A 168 -35.23 -0.06 -11.03
N ALA A 169 -35.90 -0.12 -12.18
CA ALA A 169 -36.05 -1.38 -12.92
C ALA A 169 -34.70 -1.91 -13.44
N ALA A 170 -33.84 -1.02 -13.95
CA ALA A 170 -32.49 -1.39 -14.40
C ALA A 170 -31.62 -1.90 -13.24
N ILE A 171 -31.66 -1.24 -12.08
CA ILE A 171 -30.91 -1.66 -10.88
C ILE A 171 -31.44 -2.98 -10.32
N ALA A 172 -32.76 -3.18 -10.33
CA ALA A 172 -33.35 -4.46 -9.93
C ALA A 172 -32.93 -5.62 -10.85
N ALA A 173 -32.75 -5.36 -12.14
CA ALA A 173 -32.26 -6.34 -13.11
C ALA A 173 -30.75 -6.62 -12.94
N ASN A 174 -29.96 -5.60 -12.60
CA ASN A 174 -28.54 -5.74 -12.31
C ASN A 174 -28.11 -4.63 -11.31
N PRO A 175 -27.77 -4.97 -10.06
CA PRO A 175 -27.33 -4.00 -9.05
C PRO A 175 -26.17 -3.12 -9.51
N MET A 176 -25.31 -3.64 -10.41
CA MET A 176 -24.15 -2.93 -10.94
C MET A 176 -24.50 -1.73 -11.84
N ASN A 177 -25.77 -1.59 -12.24
CA ASN A 177 -26.24 -0.39 -12.93
C ASN A 177 -26.24 0.85 -12.01
N SER A 178 -26.19 0.65 -10.69
CA SER A 178 -26.08 1.71 -9.69
C SER A 178 -24.63 2.16 -9.52
N ILE A 179 -24.39 3.47 -9.31
CA ILE A 179 -23.09 4.00 -8.83
C ILE A 179 -22.77 3.57 -7.40
N ARG A 180 -23.64 2.80 -6.76
CA ARG A 180 -23.41 2.30 -5.43
C ARG A 180 -22.31 1.24 -5.37
N TYR A 181 -22.11 0.52 -6.47
CA TYR A 181 -21.24 -0.65 -6.51
C TYR A 181 -20.08 -0.47 -7.48
N ALA A 182 -18.95 -1.11 -7.16
CA ALA A 182 -17.74 -1.02 -7.94
C ALA A 182 -17.80 -1.87 -9.21
N ASP A 183 -18.24 -1.28 -10.33
CA ASP A 183 -18.22 -1.94 -11.64
C ASP A 183 -16.83 -1.89 -12.29
N LEU A 184 -15.94 -2.76 -11.84
CA LEU A 184 -14.51 -2.80 -12.16
C LEU A 184 -14.12 -3.94 -13.13
N GLN A 185 -15.05 -4.79 -13.56
CA GLN A 185 -14.87 -5.72 -14.68
C GLN A 185 -14.44 -5.00 -15.95
N THR A 186 -13.78 -5.69 -16.88
CA THR A 186 -13.32 -5.09 -18.13
C THR A 186 -14.48 -4.42 -18.87
N GLY A 187 -14.33 -3.12 -19.19
CA GLY A 187 -15.38 -2.33 -19.84
C GLY A 187 -16.55 -1.90 -18.93
N GLY A 188 -16.52 -2.23 -17.64
CA GLY A 188 -17.50 -1.78 -16.65
C GLY A 188 -17.52 -0.26 -16.48
N ARG A 189 -18.58 0.26 -15.86
CA ARG A 189 -18.84 1.70 -15.69
C ARG A 189 -17.65 2.45 -15.09
N TRP A 190 -16.93 1.83 -14.16
CA TRP A 190 -15.81 2.46 -13.47
C TRP A 190 -14.45 2.09 -14.08
N ARG A 191 -14.43 1.33 -15.18
CA ARG A 191 -13.23 1.05 -15.98
C ARG A 191 -13.10 2.04 -17.12
N ASN A 192 -12.55 3.21 -16.81
CA ASN A 192 -12.28 4.25 -17.79
C ASN A 192 -10.87 4.82 -17.60
N GLU A 193 -10.15 5.08 -18.70
CA GLU A 193 -8.75 5.53 -18.60
C GLU A 193 -8.56 6.98 -18.17
N GLU A 194 -9.55 7.83 -18.45
CA GLU A 194 -9.52 9.26 -18.12
C GLU A 194 -10.28 9.56 -16.83
N LYS A 195 -11.40 8.86 -16.65
CA LYS A 195 -12.42 9.17 -15.67
C LYS A 195 -12.74 7.99 -14.76
N GLY A 196 -11.86 7.00 -14.63
CA GLY A 196 -12.14 5.77 -13.86
C GLY A 196 -10.87 5.01 -13.46
N SER A 197 -11.06 3.78 -12.96
CA SER A 197 -9.98 2.83 -12.76
C SER A 197 -9.43 2.33 -14.10
N ARG A 198 -8.12 2.44 -14.27
CA ARG A 198 -7.40 1.87 -15.42
C ARG A 198 -7.10 0.38 -15.28
N THR A 199 -7.26 -0.16 -14.07
CA THR A 199 -6.55 -1.38 -13.65
C THR A 199 -7.44 -2.42 -12.99
N GLY A 200 -8.69 -2.11 -12.68
CA GLY A 200 -9.61 -3.04 -12.02
C GLY A 200 -9.61 -2.98 -10.51
N TYR A 201 -8.92 -1.99 -9.96
CA TYR A 201 -8.79 -1.77 -8.52
C TYR A 201 -8.86 -0.28 -8.21
N LEU A 202 -9.21 0.03 -6.97
CA LEU A 202 -9.20 1.37 -6.39
C LEU A 202 -8.41 1.36 -5.08
N LEU A 203 -7.84 2.49 -4.70
CA LEU A 203 -7.06 2.64 -3.47
C LEU A 203 -7.93 3.32 -2.40
N TYR A 204 -8.20 2.63 -1.30
CA TYR A 204 -8.99 3.12 -0.16
C TYR A 204 -8.24 3.06 1.18
N LYS A 205 -6.94 2.75 1.17
CA LYS A 205 -6.08 2.77 2.38
C LYS A 205 -6.18 4.06 3.21
N PHE A 206 -6.40 5.19 2.53
CA PHE A 206 -6.33 6.52 3.13
C PHE A 206 -7.68 7.21 3.32
N ILE A 207 -8.80 6.57 2.96
CA ILE A 207 -10.14 7.13 3.12
C ILE A 207 -11.16 6.05 3.48
N ASP A 208 -12.24 6.43 4.17
CA ASP A 208 -13.39 5.54 4.37
C ASP A 208 -14.27 5.49 3.11
N ASN A 209 -15.11 4.46 2.94
CA ASN A 209 -16.06 4.41 1.82
C ASN A 209 -17.03 5.61 1.82
N SER A 210 -17.37 6.16 3.00
CA SER A 210 -18.24 7.33 3.14
C SER A 210 -17.64 8.62 2.56
N CYS A 211 -16.35 8.64 2.25
CA CYS A 211 -15.66 9.75 1.61
C CYS A 211 -16.09 9.92 0.13
N ASN A 212 -17.35 10.31 -0.07
CA ASN A 212 -18.00 10.53 -1.36
C ASN A 212 -19.11 11.61 -1.25
N LYS A 213 -19.65 12.06 -2.39
CA LYS A 213 -20.68 13.12 -2.47
C LYS A 213 -22.04 12.76 -1.86
N VAL A 214 -22.34 11.48 -1.68
CA VAL A 214 -23.62 11.02 -1.13
C VAL A 214 -23.52 10.91 0.38
N ASP A 215 -22.50 10.22 0.87
CA ASP A 215 -22.31 9.93 2.29
C ASP A 215 -21.61 11.06 3.06
N GLN A 216 -20.95 11.98 2.35
CA GLN A 216 -20.36 13.20 2.92
C GLN A 216 -19.36 12.92 4.06
N GLY A 217 -18.56 11.87 3.94
CA GLY A 217 -17.49 11.48 4.87
C GLY A 217 -16.40 12.55 5.06
N TYR A 218 -16.20 13.40 4.05
CA TYR A 218 -15.32 14.58 4.14
C TYR A 218 -15.96 15.77 4.84
N GLY A 219 -17.24 15.68 5.17
CA GLY A 219 -17.99 16.77 5.76
C GLY A 219 -17.47 17.14 7.14
N TRP A 220 -17.58 18.42 7.49
CA TRP A 220 -17.19 18.96 8.79
C TRP A 220 -17.71 18.13 9.98
N ALA A 221 -18.95 17.64 9.89
CA ALA A 221 -19.59 16.85 10.95
C ALA A 221 -18.92 15.49 11.23
N GLN A 222 -18.13 14.97 10.28
CA GLN A 222 -17.44 13.68 10.43
C GLN A 222 -16.06 13.83 11.04
N HIS A 223 -15.60 15.06 11.30
CA HIS A 223 -14.28 15.34 11.90
C HIS A 223 -13.13 14.58 11.23
N PHE A 224 -13.18 14.45 9.90
CA PHE A 224 -12.18 13.68 9.15
C PHE A 224 -10.83 14.40 9.17
N ASN A 225 -9.80 13.71 9.62
CA ASN A 225 -8.41 14.17 9.63
C ASN A 225 -7.53 13.14 8.91
N ILE A 226 -6.73 13.56 7.92
CA ILE A 226 -5.78 12.69 7.21
C ILE A 226 -4.37 13.21 7.38
N HIS A 227 -3.46 12.34 7.81
CA HIS A 227 -2.07 12.69 7.98
C HIS A 227 -1.18 11.47 7.76
N LEU A 228 -0.29 11.53 6.76
CA LEU A 228 0.63 10.44 6.48
C LEU A 228 1.89 10.55 7.36
N PRO A 229 2.24 9.51 8.14
CA PRO A 229 3.52 9.46 8.83
C PRO A 229 4.66 9.33 7.81
N TRP A 230 5.80 9.92 8.10
CA TRP A 230 7.04 9.69 7.34
C TRP A 230 7.75 8.41 7.78
N MET A 231 7.53 8.00 9.04
CA MET A 231 8.02 6.76 9.60
C MET A 231 7.05 6.28 10.67
N ARG A 232 6.76 4.99 10.65
CA ARG A 232 5.95 4.31 11.66
C ARG A 232 6.62 3.03 12.13
N LEU A 233 6.17 2.47 13.25
CA LEU A 233 6.85 1.35 13.87
C LEU A 233 6.97 0.12 12.96
N SER A 234 5.97 -0.17 12.11
CA SER A 234 6.11 -1.26 11.13
C SER A 234 7.28 -1.06 10.15
N ASP A 235 7.58 0.18 9.75
CA ASP A 235 8.76 0.49 8.92
C ASP A 235 10.05 0.18 9.68
N VAL A 236 10.10 0.51 10.98
CA VAL A 236 11.24 0.18 11.86
C VAL A 236 11.46 -1.33 11.96
N TYR A 237 10.42 -2.13 12.20
CA TYR A 237 10.55 -3.61 12.21
C TYR A 237 11.11 -4.13 10.89
N LEU A 238 10.63 -3.61 9.76
CA LEU A 238 11.04 -4.07 8.43
C LEU A 238 12.44 -3.58 8.03
N MET A 239 12.83 -2.36 8.42
CA MET A 239 14.21 -1.86 8.24
C MET A 239 15.20 -2.61 9.15
N TYR A 240 14.79 -2.91 10.37
CA TYR A 240 15.56 -3.75 11.30
C TYR A 240 15.78 -5.15 10.73
N ALA A 241 14.71 -5.80 10.24
CA ALA A 241 14.78 -7.12 9.65
C ALA A 241 15.76 -7.16 8.46
N GLU A 242 15.70 -6.16 7.59
CA GLU A 242 16.64 -6.00 6.47
C GLU A 242 18.09 -5.87 6.97
N ALA A 243 18.31 -4.99 7.94
CA ALA A 243 19.63 -4.69 8.48
C ALA A 243 20.27 -5.91 9.15
N VAL A 244 19.52 -6.64 9.98
CA VAL A 244 20.00 -7.85 10.66
C VAL A 244 20.35 -8.95 9.65
N ALA A 245 19.46 -9.21 8.69
CA ALA A 245 19.68 -10.27 7.71
C ALA A 245 20.92 -10.00 6.84
N GLU A 246 21.13 -8.77 6.40
CA GLU A 246 22.28 -8.37 5.57
C GLU A 246 23.59 -8.27 6.37
N ALA A 247 23.54 -7.82 7.63
CA ALA A 247 24.71 -7.76 8.50
C ALA A 247 25.28 -9.16 8.77
N THR A 248 24.38 -10.08 9.15
CA THR A 248 24.74 -11.44 9.56
C THR A 248 24.88 -12.41 8.38
N GLY A 249 24.21 -12.13 7.26
CA GLY A 249 24.04 -13.06 6.16
C GLY A 249 23.07 -14.21 6.46
N ASN A 250 22.34 -14.15 7.58
CA ASN A 250 21.43 -15.20 8.03
C ASN A 250 20.17 -14.58 8.68
N PRO A 251 18.97 -14.74 8.08
CA PRO A 251 17.75 -14.14 8.61
C PRO A 251 17.30 -14.75 9.96
N ASN A 252 17.83 -15.91 10.35
CA ASN A 252 17.59 -16.56 11.65
C ASN A 252 18.58 -16.14 12.74
N ALA A 253 19.56 -15.28 12.45
CA ALA A 253 20.48 -14.79 13.47
C ALA A 253 19.88 -13.61 14.26
N SER A 254 20.24 -13.50 15.55
CA SER A 254 19.80 -12.42 16.45
C SER A 254 20.94 -11.81 17.29
N ASP A 255 22.21 -12.01 16.93
CA ASP A 255 23.41 -11.75 17.78
C ASP A 255 23.25 -10.64 18.84
N LYS A 256 23.23 -9.36 18.43
CA LYS A 256 23.01 -8.19 19.33
C LYS A 256 21.61 -7.61 19.24
N ALA A 257 20.72 -8.33 18.58
CA ALA A 257 19.46 -7.83 18.07
C ALA A 257 18.32 -8.44 18.92
N PRO A 258 17.33 -7.66 19.39
CA PRO A 258 16.26 -8.21 20.25
C PRO A 258 15.40 -9.30 19.57
N LEU A 259 15.39 -9.36 18.24
CA LEU A 259 14.62 -10.28 17.43
C LEU A 259 15.50 -10.82 16.29
N THR A 260 15.21 -12.03 15.78
CA THR A 260 15.70 -12.41 14.45
C THR A 260 15.04 -11.57 13.36
N ALA A 261 15.63 -11.51 12.18
CA ALA A 261 15.02 -10.80 11.05
C ALA A 261 13.64 -11.39 10.68
N ILE A 262 13.48 -12.72 10.79
CA ILE A 262 12.20 -13.40 10.55
C ILE A 262 11.16 -12.98 11.60
N GLN A 263 11.52 -12.99 12.89
CA GLN A 263 10.59 -12.60 13.95
C GLN A 263 10.12 -11.15 13.81
N ALA A 264 11.01 -10.24 13.41
CA ALA A 264 10.64 -8.85 13.18
C ALA A 264 9.63 -8.69 12.01
N VAL A 265 9.78 -9.47 10.93
CA VAL A 265 8.76 -9.51 9.86
C VAL A 265 7.46 -10.12 10.36
N ASN A 266 7.52 -11.23 11.10
CA ASN A 266 6.33 -11.90 11.61
C ASN A 266 5.53 -11.01 12.57
N LYS A 267 6.16 -10.16 13.39
CA LYS A 267 5.45 -9.16 14.22
C LYS A 267 4.47 -8.28 13.41
N VAL A 268 4.88 -7.84 12.22
CA VAL A 268 4.04 -7.03 11.32
C VAL A 268 2.91 -7.88 10.71
N ARG A 269 3.22 -9.13 10.32
CA ARG A 269 2.26 -10.07 9.70
C ARG A 269 1.20 -10.55 10.70
N GLU A 270 1.63 -10.91 11.90
CA GLU A 270 0.77 -11.30 13.02
C GLU A 270 -0.23 -10.18 13.34
N ARG A 271 0.23 -8.93 13.41
CA ARG A 271 -0.67 -7.77 13.59
C ARG A 271 -1.74 -7.77 12.51
N ALA A 272 -1.35 -7.93 11.25
CA ALA A 272 -2.27 -7.92 10.12
C ALA A 272 -3.16 -9.18 10.01
N GLY A 273 -2.97 -10.20 10.86
CA GLY A 273 -3.69 -11.47 10.75
C GLY A 273 -3.25 -12.33 9.57
N VAL A 274 -2.01 -12.14 9.09
CA VAL A 274 -1.39 -12.94 8.03
C VAL A 274 -0.49 -13.99 8.67
N ALA A 275 -0.51 -15.22 8.16
CA ALA A 275 0.36 -16.27 8.69
C ALA A 275 1.85 -15.90 8.59
N ASP A 276 2.67 -16.42 9.48
CA ASP A 276 4.12 -16.26 9.50
C ASP A 276 4.79 -16.58 8.15
N LEU A 277 6.00 -16.06 7.95
CA LEU A 277 6.81 -16.43 6.79
C LEU A 277 7.01 -17.95 6.74
N ALA A 278 6.63 -18.57 5.62
CA ALA A 278 6.83 -19.99 5.40
C ALA A 278 8.33 -20.34 5.40
N ALA A 279 8.71 -21.45 6.04
CA ALA A 279 10.12 -21.88 6.15
C ALA A 279 10.84 -21.98 4.79
N LYS A 280 10.12 -22.41 3.74
CA LYS A 280 10.66 -22.49 2.37
C LYS A 280 11.11 -21.13 1.82
N ASN A 281 10.49 -20.04 2.29
CA ASN A 281 10.76 -18.68 1.88
C ASN A 281 11.80 -17.98 2.77
N THR A 282 12.26 -18.63 3.85
CA THR A 282 13.30 -18.10 4.74
C THR A 282 14.56 -18.96 4.77
N ALA A 283 14.58 -20.05 4.00
CA ALA A 283 15.68 -21.02 3.94
C ALA A 283 17.02 -20.44 3.46
N THR A 284 17.02 -19.32 2.74
CA THR A 284 18.23 -18.59 2.32
C THR A 284 18.02 -17.09 2.48
N LEU A 285 19.14 -16.34 2.55
CA LEU A 285 19.09 -14.88 2.60
C LEU A 285 18.32 -14.31 1.39
N ASP A 286 18.58 -14.79 0.18
CA ASP A 286 17.91 -14.30 -1.03
C ASP A 286 16.39 -14.51 -1.00
N LYS A 287 15.95 -15.69 -0.55
CA LYS A 287 14.52 -15.99 -0.43
C LYS A 287 13.86 -15.11 0.63
N PHE A 288 14.51 -14.97 1.79
CA PHE A 288 14.03 -14.09 2.85
C PHE A 288 13.94 -12.64 2.36
N MET A 289 14.99 -12.14 1.69
CA MET A 289 15.03 -10.79 1.15
C MET A 289 13.98 -10.57 0.05
N SER A 290 13.61 -11.59 -0.70
CA SER A 290 12.48 -11.50 -1.64
C SER A 290 11.16 -11.30 -0.91
N GLU A 291 10.89 -12.09 0.13
CA GLU A 291 9.67 -11.94 0.93
C GLU A 291 9.64 -10.64 1.74
N LEU A 292 10.77 -10.21 2.32
CA LEU A 292 10.86 -8.93 3.01
C LEU A 292 10.52 -7.76 2.09
N ARG A 293 10.99 -7.79 0.83
CA ARG A 293 10.65 -6.79 -0.19
C ARG A 293 9.17 -6.80 -0.57
N ARG A 294 8.51 -7.97 -0.52
CA ARG A 294 7.07 -8.11 -0.72
C ARG A 294 6.30 -7.60 0.49
N GLU A 295 6.71 -7.96 1.69
CA GLU A 295 6.10 -7.50 2.94
C GLU A 295 6.18 -5.97 3.06
N ARG A 296 7.36 -5.36 2.80
CA ARG A 296 7.48 -3.90 2.71
C ARG A 296 6.57 -3.29 1.65
N ALA A 297 6.35 -3.96 0.51
CA ALA A 297 5.46 -3.46 -0.53
C ALA A 297 3.99 -3.44 -0.08
N VAL A 298 3.56 -4.47 0.63
CA VAL A 298 2.18 -4.59 1.12
C VAL A 298 1.95 -3.67 2.32
N GLU A 299 2.83 -3.75 3.32
CA GLU A 299 2.69 -3.00 4.56
C GLU A 299 2.78 -1.49 4.30
N LEU A 300 3.78 -1.03 3.56
CA LEU A 300 4.05 0.40 3.33
C LEU A 300 3.47 0.91 2.00
N SER A 301 2.41 0.26 1.53
CA SER A 301 1.78 0.52 0.24
C SER A 301 1.28 1.98 0.14
N TRP A 302 1.62 2.65 -0.96
CA TRP A 302 1.30 4.07 -1.25
C TRP A 302 1.72 5.12 -0.20
N GLU A 303 2.56 4.77 0.78
CA GLU A 303 3.07 5.70 1.81
C GLU A 303 4.34 6.46 1.37
N GLY A 304 4.71 6.40 0.09
CA GLY A 304 5.87 7.14 -0.47
C GLY A 304 7.21 6.40 -0.42
N HIS A 305 7.27 5.17 0.09
CA HIS A 305 8.53 4.41 0.23
C HIS A 305 8.98 3.72 -1.06
N ARG A 306 8.05 3.20 -1.88
CA ARG A 306 8.37 2.22 -2.94
C ARG A 306 9.43 2.69 -3.93
N PHE A 307 9.38 3.95 -4.35
CA PHE A 307 10.37 4.47 -5.30
C PHE A 307 11.78 4.44 -4.71
N ASN A 308 11.93 4.89 -3.46
CA ASN A 308 13.20 4.90 -2.76
C ASN A 308 13.70 3.49 -2.45
N ASP A 309 12.79 2.58 -2.08
CA ASP A 309 13.07 1.15 -1.87
C ASP A 309 13.61 0.47 -3.14
N LEU A 310 12.94 0.64 -4.28
CA LEU A 310 13.42 0.08 -5.55
C LEU A 310 14.74 0.72 -6.01
N ARG A 311 14.92 2.02 -5.74
CA ARG A 311 16.15 2.74 -6.07
C ARG A 311 17.33 2.23 -5.24
N ARG A 312 17.17 2.09 -3.91
CA ARG A 312 18.24 1.62 -3.03
C ARG A 312 18.57 0.15 -3.25
N TRP A 313 17.58 -0.68 -3.61
CA TRP A 313 17.79 -2.09 -3.98
C TRP A 313 18.32 -2.32 -5.39
N LEU A 314 18.48 -1.27 -6.20
CA LEU A 314 18.89 -1.38 -7.60
C LEU A 314 17.94 -2.25 -8.45
N LEU A 315 16.63 -2.08 -8.22
CA LEU A 315 15.55 -2.82 -8.88
C LEU A 315 14.64 -1.95 -9.75
N LEU A 316 14.84 -0.63 -9.74
CA LEU A 316 13.95 0.34 -10.40
C LEU A 316 13.80 0.09 -11.91
N ASP A 317 14.87 -0.35 -12.57
CA ASP A 317 14.94 -0.65 -14.01
C ASP A 317 14.72 -2.14 -14.34
N LYS A 318 14.40 -2.98 -13.35
CA LYS A 318 14.29 -4.44 -13.53
C LYS A 318 12.85 -4.90 -13.62
N ALA A 319 12.62 -5.95 -14.41
CA ALA A 319 11.37 -6.70 -14.36
C ALA A 319 11.26 -7.47 -13.03
N PRO A 320 10.06 -7.65 -12.47
CA PRO A 320 8.78 -7.13 -12.95
C PRO A 320 8.49 -5.68 -12.49
N TYR A 321 9.38 -5.03 -11.74
CA TYR A 321 9.13 -3.72 -11.10
C TYR A 321 8.93 -2.55 -12.08
N ASN A 322 9.56 -2.60 -13.25
CA ASN A 322 9.41 -1.60 -14.31
C ASN A 322 8.14 -1.78 -15.17
N ILE A 323 7.40 -2.87 -14.98
CA ILE A 323 6.13 -3.15 -15.68
C ILE A 323 4.97 -2.60 -14.83
N LYS A 324 3.90 -2.15 -15.49
CA LYS A 324 2.61 -1.81 -14.89
C LYS A 324 1.52 -2.53 -15.67
N THR A 325 0.62 -3.18 -14.94
CA THR A 325 -0.45 -3.99 -15.50
C THR A 325 -1.82 -3.50 -15.05
N SER A 326 -2.82 -3.89 -15.83
CA SER A 326 -4.23 -3.86 -15.53
C SER A 326 -4.73 -5.28 -15.31
N GLN A 327 -5.71 -5.47 -14.42
CA GLN A 327 -6.39 -6.74 -14.21
C GLN A 327 -7.63 -6.79 -15.11
N GLU A 328 -7.66 -7.74 -16.02
CA GLU A 328 -8.75 -7.95 -16.96
C GLU A 328 -9.54 -9.20 -16.55
N PHE A 329 -10.87 -9.09 -16.57
CA PHE A 329 -11.80 -10.17 -16.23
C PHE A 329 -13.23 -9.78 -16.62
N GLU A 330 -14.07 -10.80 -16.81
CA GLU A 330 -15.51 -10.66 -17.00
C GLU A 330 -16.24 -11.21 -15.78
N ARG A 331 -17.21 -10.47 -15.26
CA ARG A 331 -18.01 -10.92 -14.11
C ARG A 331 -18.94 -12.06 -14.54
N VAL A 332 -18.92 -13.15 -13.78
CA VAL A 332 -19.84 -14.29 -13.97
C VAL A 332 -20.98 -14.21 -12.97
N LYS A 333 -20.66 -14.03 -11.69
CA LYS A 333 -21.64 -13.93 -10.60
C LYS A 333 -21.26 -12.81 -9.64
N CYS A 334 -22.28 -12.06 -9.21
CA CYS A 334 -22.15 -11.00 -8.22
C CYS A 334 -22.99 -11.34 -6.98
N ASP A 335 -22.39 -11.24 -5.81
CA ASP A 335 -23.04 -11.15 -4.50
C ASP A 335 -22.55 -9.87 -3.82
N PRO A 336 -23.33 -8.77 -3.88
CA PRO A 336 -22.90 -7.50 -3.31
C PRO A 336 -22.76 -7.50 -1.77
N GLU A 337 -23.32 -8.48 -1.07
CA GLU A 337 -23.16 -8.63 0.39
C GLU A 337 -21.86 -9.38 0.74
N HIS A 338 -21.36 -10.21 -0.19
CA HIS A 338 -20.13 -10.98 -0.06
C HIS A 338 -19.26 -10.89 -1.34
N PRO A 339 -18.83 -9.67 -1.73
CA PRO A 339 -18.15 -9.44 -3.01
C PRO A 339 -16.83 -10.22 -3.11
N GLU A 340 -16.19 -10.58 -1.99
CA GLU A 340 -15.00 -11.42 -1.97
C GLU A 340 -15.23 -12.83 -2.56
N ASN A 341 -16.47 -13.29 -2.61
CA ASN A 341 -16.88 -14.56 -3.20
C ASN A 341 -17.41 -14.42 -4.63
N ASN A 342 -17.29 -13.24 -5.25
CA ASN A 342 -17.71 -13.04 -6.64
C ASN A 342 -16.93 -13.96 -7.59
N GLU A 343 -17.65 -14.50 -8.57
CA GLU A 343 -17.10 -15.37 -9.60
C GLU A 343 -16.77 -14.58 -10.86
N VAL A 344 -15.60 -14.83 -11.43
CA VAL A 344 -15.15 -14.19 -12.68
C VAL A 344 -14.59 -15.21 -13.67
N SER A 345 -14.55 -14.80 -14.93
CA SER A 345 -13.88 -15.53 -16.00
C SER A 345 -12.81 -14.68 -16.65
N GLY A 346 -11.86 -15.32 -17.33
CA GLY A 346 -10.83 -14.63 -18.09
C GLY A 346 -9.83 -13.81 -17.26
N PHE A 347 -9.73 -14.05 -15.95
CA PHE A 347 -8.88 -13.29 -15.02
C PHE A 347 -7.39 -13.35 -15.42
N LYS A 348 -6.89 -12.23 -15.98
CA LYS A 348 -5.52 -12.12 -16.48
C LYS A 348 -4.96 -10.70 -16.36
N GLU A 349 -3.65 -10.60 -16.19
CA GLU A 349 -2.97 -9.32 -16.27
C GLU A 349 -2.73 -8.90 -17.73
N LYS A 350 -2.95 -7.62 -18.02
CA LYS A 350 -2.60 -6.96 -19.28
C LYS A 350 -1.58 -5.86 -19.01
N THR A 351 -0.42 -5.90 -19.67
CA THR A 351 0.57 -4.81 -19.59
C THR A 351 -0.01 -3.52 -20.18
N ILE A 352 0.06 -2.43 -19.40
CA ILE A 352 -0.41 -1.10 -19.81
C ILE A 352 0.74 -0.08 -19.91
N LEU A 353 1.86 -0.33 -19.24
CA LEU A 353 3.06 0.51 -19.34
C LEU A 353 4.30 -0.32 -19.01
N VAL A 354 5.34 -0.18 -19.82
CA VAL A 354 6.70 -0.61 -19.49
C VAL A 354 7.55 0.63 -19.36
N ARG A 355 8.10 0.86 -18.17
CA ARG A 355 9.00 1.99 -17.91
C ARG A 355 10.38 1.63 -18.43
N ASN A 356 10.83 2.33 -19.47
CA ASN A 356 12.17 2.16 -20.04
C ASN A 356 13.23 2.91 -19.21
N PHE A 357 13.32 2.58 -17.92
CA PHE A 357 14.38 3.09 -17.07
C PHE A 357 15.70 2.37 -17.39
N THR A 358 16.77 3.13 -17.21
CA THR A 358 18.16 2.72 -17.37
C THR A 358 18.95 3.17 -16.15
N GLU A 359 20.23 2.82 -16.06
CA GLU A 359 21.06 3.14 -14.88
C GLU A 359 21.10 4.63 -14.50
N LYS A 360 20.96 5.56 -15.47
CA LYS A 360 20.90 7.00 -15.15
C LYS A 360 19.72 7.38 -14.26
N HIS A 361 18.61 6.64 -14.32
CA HIS A 361 17.37 6.95 -13.59
C HIS A 361 17.43 6.55 -12.10
N TYR A 362 18.54 5.97 -11.63
CA TYR A 362 18.80 5.84 -10.19
C TYR A 362 19.10 7.20 -9.53
N TRP A 363 19.38 8.23 -10.34
CA TRP A 363 19.58 9.61 -9.90
C TRP A 363 18.66 10.53 -10.70
N LEU A 364 18.11 11.55 -10.03
CA LEU A 364 17.43 12.64 -10.72
C LEU A 364 18.48 13.57 -11.34
N PRO A 365 18.24 14.14 -12.53
CA PRO A 365 19.16 15.12 -13.09
C PRO A 365 19.24 16.35 -12.18
N LEU A 366 20.45 16.88 -11.99
CA LEU A 366 20.66 18.21 -11.46
C LEU A 366 20.23 19.24 -12.51
N LYS A 367 19.80 20.43 -12.07
CA LYS A 367 19.45 21.50 -13.00
C LYS A 367 20.69 21.92 -13.79
N ILE A 368 20.53 22.08 -15.11
CA ILE A 368 21.62 22.51 -16.00
C ILE A 368 22.22 23.85 -15.53
N SER A 369 21.37 24.77 -15.03
CA SER A 369 21.81 26.04 -14.48
C SER A 369 22.82 25.89 -13.35
N ASP A 370 22.67 24.87 -12.51
CA ASP A 370 23.49 24.67 -11.32
C ASP A 370 24.83 24.02 -11.72
N CYS A 371 24.79 23.01 -12.59
CA CYS A 371 25.99 22.36 -13.13
C CYS A 371 26.84 23.27 -14.03
N SER A 372 26.28 24.38 -14.53
CA SER A 372 27.00 25.32 -15.39
C SER A 372 27.70 26.45 -14.61
N ILE A 373 27.49 26.55 -13.30
CA ILE A 373 28.09 27.61 -12.47
C ILE A 373 29.59 27.36 -12.28
N TYR A 374 29.98 26.10 -12.04
CA TYR A 374 31.36 25.71 -11.75
C TYR A 374 31.74 24.45 -12.54
N PRO A 375 32.89 24.43 -13.26
CA PRO A 375 33.36 23.26 -14.01
C PRO A 375 33.47 21.97 -13.17
N GLU A 376 33.69 22.09 -11.87
CA GLU A 376 33.85 20.98 -10.93
C GLU A 376 32.51 20.38 -10.48
N PHE A 377 31.39 21.10 -10.61
CA PHE A 377 30.07 20.62 -10.19
C PHE A 377 29.38 19.84 -11.31
N LYS A 378 29.84 18.61 -11.50
CA LYS A 378 29.39 17.73 -12.58
C LYS A 378 27.96 17.22 -12.38
N GLN A 379 27.32 16.90 -13.50
CA GLN A 379 26.02 16.25 -13.53
C GLN A 379 26.07 14.83 -12.93
N ASN A 380 24.92 14.35 -12.47
CA ASN A 380 24.73 12.96 -12.05
C ASN A 380 25.03 11.98 -13.21
N PRO A 381 25.50 10.75 -12.93
CA PRO A 381 25.91 9.82 -13.97
C PRO A 381 24.84 9.54 -15.03
N GLY A 382 25.22 9.73 -16.31
CA GLY A 382 24.39 9.43 -17.48
C GLY A 382 23.36 10.49 -17.87
N TRP A 383 23.33 11.64 -17.18
CA TRP A 383 22.48 12.80 -17.51
C TRP A 383 23.21 13.92 -18.23
#